data_AF-A0A9E1BAR7-F1
#
_entry.id   AF-A0A9E1BAR7-F1
#
_cell.length_a   1.000
_cell.length_b   1.000
_cell.length_c   1.000
_cell.angle_alpha   90.00
_cell.angle_beta   90.00
_cell.angle_gamma   90.00
#
_symmetry.space_group_name_H-M   'P 1'
#
loop_
_entity.id
_entity.type
_entity.pdbx_description
1 polymer ?
#
loop_
_entity_poly.entity_id
_entity_poly.type
_entity_poly.pdbx_seq_one_letter_code
_entity_poly.pdbx_strand_id
1 'polypeptide(L)'
;MQISSSPYPYLSREHIASEMGFKFNDINEILDNNMGYGMSFPKYARLDRKAQAAAYDRHIYPLSGFTKGDEAKVTIIGKLRGYDPDFTSEQLSDLKNFINESKGLFVEYIQGQQAKPDNDKPKILRDTPYTVNEFLNEYRGDRQLLFMQNSRTVDLLDSDMSVDEFKEEWAKYALKERFNITLSGEDTKNAVNILKEMNEKDIEKNA
;
A
#
# COMPACT_ATOMS: atom_id res chain seq x y z
N MET A 1 -15.69 47.68 24.31
CA MET A 1 -14.78 46.94 23.41
C MET A 1 -15.34 45.54 23.23
N GLN A 2 -15.88 45.24 22.05
CA GLN A 2 -16.22 43.87 21.65
C GLN A 2 -14.93 43.18 21.22
N ILE A 3 -14.61 42.05 21.85
CA ILE A 3 -13.50 41.20 21.43
C ILE A 3 -14.10 40.19 20.44
N SER A 4 -13.68 40.30 19.19
CA SER A 4 -14.06 39.41 18.09
C SER A 4 -13.71 37.96 18.44
N SER A 5 -14.72 37.10 18.53
CA SER A 5 -14.56 35.64 18.62
C SER A 5 -14.25 35.09 17.22
N SER A 6 -13.01 34.67 17.00
CA SER A 6 -12.60 33.91 15.82
C SER A 6 -13.51 32.67 15.65
N PRO A 7 -14.06 32.39 14.44
CA PRO A 7 -15.00 31.29 14.21
C PRO A 7 -14.32 29.93 14.02
N TYR A 8 -13.01 29.84 14.20
CA TYR A 8 -12.29 28.57 14.13
C TYR A 8 -12.22 27.95 15.53
N PRO A 9 -12.91 26.82 15.80
CA PRO A 9 -12.73 26.10 17.05
C PRO A 9 -11.25 25.72 17.13
N TYR A 10 -10.61 26.06 18.26
CA TYR A 10 -9.28 25.56 18.60
C TYR A 10 -9.36 24.03 18.52
N LEU A 11 -8.83 23.42 17.45
CA LEU A 11 -8.76 21.96 17.35
C LEU A 11 -7.83 21.51 18.48
N SER A 12 -8.45 20.97 19.53
CA SER A 12 -7.72 20.51 20.69
C SER A 12 -6.82 19.34 20.27
N ARG A 13 -5.68 19.15 20.93
CA ARG A 13 -4.72 18.10 20.57
C ARG A 13 -5.36 16.71 20.64
N GLU A 14 -6.34 16.58 21.52
CA GLU A 14 -7.18 15.41 21.74
C GLU A 14 -8.05 15.10 20.52
N HIS A 15 -8.65 16.13 19.89
CA HIS A 15 -9.41 15.95 18.67
C HIS A 15 -8.51 15.52 17.51
N ILE A 16 -7.34 16.13 17.36
CA ILE A 16 -6.36 15.74 16.33
C ILE A 16 -5.87 14.30 16.56
N ALA A 17 -5.53 13.92 17.79
CA ALA A 17 -5.06 12.58 18.11
C ALA A 17 -6.16 11.50 17.89
N SER A 18 -7.41 11.81 18.23
CA SER A 18 -8.56 10.94 17.97
C SER A 18 -8.84 10.77 16.47
N GLU A 19 -8.84 11.86 15.69
CA GLU A 19 -8.94 11.81 14.22
C GLU A 19 -7.77 11.00 13.60
N MET A 20 -6.59 11.06 14.23
CA MET A 20 -5.41 10.26 13.87
C MET A 20 -5.46 8.81 14.35
N GLY A 21 -6.52 8.38 15.05
CA GLY A 21 -6.80 6.99 15.38
C GLY A 21 -6.07 6.47 16.62
N PHE A 22 -5.50 7.35 17.43
CA PHE A 22 -4.90 6.98 18.70
C PHE A 22 -6.01 6.69 19.73
N LYS A 23 -5.90 5.57 20.44
CA LYS A 23 -6.76 5.21 21.59
C LYS A 23 -5.97 5.41 22.87
N PHE A 24 -6.55 6.08 23.85
CA PHE A 24 -5.93 6.37 25.15
C PHE A 24 -6.86 5.93 26.28
N ASN A 25 -6.30 5.37 27.35
CA ASN A 25 -7.02 4.98 28.56
C ASN A 25 -6.94 6.05 29.66
N ASP A 26 -5.91 6.90 29.64
CA ASP A 26 -5.70 8.01 30.57
C ASP A 26 -5.22 9.27 29.81
N ILE A 27 -5.65 10.46 30.24
CA ILE A 27 -5.16 11.75 29.73
C ILE A 27 -3.65 11.93 29.96
N ASN A 28 -3.06 11.25 30.95
CA ASN A 28 -1.62 11.23 31.15
C ASN A 28 -0.86 10.45 30.04
N GLU A 29 -1.51 9.52 29.33
CA GLU A 29 -0.93 8.86 28.15
C GLU A 29 -0.83 9.82 26.96
N ILE A 30 -1.72 10.82 26.90
CA ILE A 30 -1.62 11.94 25.94
C ILE A 30 -0.46 12.87 26.34
N LEU A 31 -0.19 13.03 27.64
CA LEU A 31 0.87 13.88 28.17
C LEU A 31 2.27 13.26 28.08
N ASP A 32 2.41 11.94 28.19
CA ASP A 32 3.71 11.26 28.05
C ASP A 32 4.25 11.39 26.61
N ASN A 33 3.35 11.63 25.65
CA ASN A 33 3.63 11.83 24.23
C ASN A 33 4.41 10.68 23.58
N ASN A 34 4.69 9.58 24.28
CA ASN A 34 5.48 8.46 23.79
C ASN A 34 4.62 7.56 22.90
N MET A 35 5.00 7.43 21.64
CA MET A 35 4.32 6.57 20.67
C MET A 35 4.94 5.17 20.61
N GLY A 36 6.04 4.92 21.32
CA GLY A 36 6.87 3.72 21.16
C GLY A 36 7.93 3.90 20.07
N TYR A 37 8.81 2.90 19.92
CA TYR A 37 9.92 2.91 18.94
C TYR A 37 10.84 4.16 19.01
N GLY A 38 10.97 4.77 20.18
CA GLY A 38 11.75 6.00 20.37
C GLY A 38 11.12 7.25 19.72
N MET A 39 9.83 7.20 19.41
CA MET A 39 9.07 8.30 18.80
C MET A 39 8.14 8.96 19.81
N SER A 40 8.00 10.28 19.72
CA SER A 40 6.95 11.02 20.44
C SER A 40 6.01 11.74 19.48
N PHE A 41 4.76 11.96 19.88
CA PHE A 41 3.75 12.60 19.03
C PHE A 41 4.18 13.99 18.51
N PRO A 42 4.74 14.90 19.34
CA PRO A 42 5.24 16.18 18.84
C PRO A 42 6.43 16.04 17.89
N LYS A 43 7.24 14.98 18.02
CA LYS A 43 8.35 14.71 17.08
C LYS A 43 7.77 14.19 15.76
N TYR A 44 6.89 13.21 15.81
CA TYR A 44 6.19 12.62 14.67
C TYR A 44 5.42 13.66 13.85
N ALA A 45 4.64 14.52 14.52
CA ALA A 45 3.81 15.53 13.87
C ALA A 45 4.61 16.62 13.12
N ARG A 46 5.92 16.75 13.38
CA ARG A 46 6.81 17.69 12.68
C ARG A 46 7.51 17.08 11.47
N LEU A 47 7.47 15.75 11.32
CA LEU A 47 8.08 15.05 10.20
C LEU A 47 7.17 15.16 8.97
N ASP A 48 7.79 15.22 7.78
CA ASP A 48 7.06 15.00 6.54
C ASP A 48 6.60 13.53 6.42
N ARG A 49 5.75 13.23 5.43
CA ARG A 49 5.16 11.90 5.27
C ARG A 49 6.20 10.79 5.09
N LYS A 50 7.28 11.03 4.35
CA LYS A 50 8.35 10.05 4.13
C LYS A 50 9.11 9.78 5.43
N ALA A 51 9.40 10.84 6.20
CA ALA A 51 10.08 10.72 7.48
C ALA A 51 9.19 10.08 8.56
N GLN A 52 7.88 10.35 8.58
CA GLN A 52 6.90 9.61 9.41
C GLN A 52 6.93 8.12 9.08
N ALA A 53 6.92 7.78 7.78
CA ALA A 53 6.96 6.41 7.31
C ALA A 53 8.22 5.66 7.77
N ALA A 54 9.39 6.26 7.55
CA ALA A 54 10.68 5.66 7.92
C ALA A 54 10.89 5.54 9.44
N ALA A 55 10.37 6.49 10.22
CA ALA A 55 10.69 6.58 11.65
C ALA A 55 9.67 5.90 12.56
N TYR A 56 8.42 5.71 12.11
CA TYR A 56 7.36 5.18 12.95
C TYR A 56 6.38 4.29 12.21
N ASP A 57 5.77 4.75 11.11
CA ASP A 57 4.64 4.02 10.49
C ASP A 57 5.05 2.63 10.03
N ARG A 58 6.30 2.42 9.61
CA ARG A 58 6.81 1.09 9.22
C ARG A 58 6.60 0.02 10.27
N HIS A 59 6.66 0.37 11.56
CA HIS A 59 6.50 -0.59 12.64
C HIS A 59 5.03 -1.00 12.87
N ILE A 60 4.09 -0.15 12.46
CA ILE A 60 2.66 -0.34 12.72
C ILE A 60 1.94 -0.84 11.49
N TYR A 61 2.20 -0.22 10.34
CA TYR A 61 1.40 -0.38 9.14
C TYR A 61 2.17 -1.09 8.03
N PRO A 62 1.55 -2.07 7.33
CA PRO A 62 2.10 -2.57 6.08
C PRO A 62 2.03 -1.48 5.01
N LEU A 63 2.90 -1.61 4.00
CA LEU A 63 3.01 -0.68 2.86
C LEU A 63 3.30 0.77 3.24
N SER A 64 3.95 0.96 4.39
CA SER A 64 4.48 2.26 4.81
C SER A 64 5.49 2.82 3.80
N GLY A 65 6.13 1.94 3.01
CA GLY A 65 7.22 2.28 2.09
C GLY A 65 8.60 1.94 2.64
N PHE A 66 8.68 1.41 3.87
CA PHE A 66 9.93 0.98 4.49
C PHE A 66 9.77 -0.36 5.22
N THR A 67 10.85 -1.14 5.27
CA THR A 67 10.89 -2.44 5.96
C THR A 67 10.79 -2.31 7.47
N LYS A 68 10.26 -3.34 8.13
CA LYS A 68 10.11 -3.40 9.60
C LYS A 68 11.38 -3.72 10.40
N GLY A 69 12.42 -4.25 9.73
CA GLY A 69 13.67 -4.70 10.37
C GLY A 69 14.49 -3.56 10.97
N ASP A 70 15.70 -3.84 11.44
CA ASP A 70 16.53 -2.84 12.15
C ASP A 70 16.79 -1.57 11.31
N GLU A 71 16.99 -1.75 10.00
CA GLU A 71 17.18 -0.67 9.04
C GLU A 71 15.90 -0.37 8.26
N ALA A 72 15.59 0.92 8.09
CA ALA A 72 14.46 1.39 7.26
C ALA A 72 14.84 1.37 5.78
N LYS A 73 14.85 0.19 5.16
CA LYS A 73 15.11 0.04 3.71
C LYS A 73 13.86 0.38 2.92
N VAL A 74 14.02 1.07 1.79
CA VAL A 74 12.89 1.43 0.92
C VAL A 74 12.35 0.19 0.22
N THR A 75 11.07 -0.10 0.44
CA THR A 75 10.38 -1.26 -0.18
C THR A 75 9.89 -0.93 -1.59
N ILE A 76 9.35 -1.91 -2.31
CA ILE A 76 8.78 -1.69 -3.65
C ILE A 76 7.69 -0.61 -3.64
N ILE A 77 6.77 -0.64 -2.67
CA ILE A 77 5.77 0.43 -2.54
C ILE A 77 6.39 1.78 -2.15
N GLY A 78 7.49 1.77 -1.40
CA GLY A 78 8.27 2.97 -1.12
C GLY A 78 8.85 3.58 -2.40
N LYS A 79 9.38 2.77 -3.31
CA LYS A 79 9.82 3.21 -4.64
C LYS A 79 8.65 3.79 -5.44
N LEU A 80 7.49 3.11 -5.45
CA LEU A 80 6.28 3.57 -6.12
C LEU A 80 5.74 4.91 -5.57
N ARG A 81 5.95 5.19 -4.27
CA ARG A 81 5.65 6.46 -3.60
C ARG A 81 6.71 7.54 -3.83
N GLY A 82 7.85 7.21 -4.45
CA GLY A 82 8.96 8.14 -4.68
C GLY A 82 9.85 8.36 -3.45
N TYR A 83 9.94 7.38 -2.55
CA TYR A 83 10.78 7.49 -1.35
C TYR A 83 12.24 7.15 -1.58
N ASP A 84 12.56 6.44 -2.66
CA ASP A 84 13.93 6.13 -3.04
C ASP A 84 14.52 7.28 -3.87
N PRO A 85 15.51 8.04 -3.35
CA PRO A 85 16.12 9.15 -4.08
C PRO A 85 16.98 8.68 -5.27
N ASP A 86 17.45 7.44 -5.25
CA ASP A 86 18.31 6.86 -6.29
C ASP A 86 17.47 6.20 -7.40
N PHE A 87 16.15 6.13 -7.23
CA PHE A 87 15.23 5.54 -8.19
C PHE A 87 14.72 6.59 -9.18
N THR A 88 15.10 6.44 -10.45
CA THR A 88 14.82 7.46 -11.47
C THR A 88 13.34 7.49 -11.85
N SER A 89 12.89 8.62 -12.40
CA SER A 89 11.53 8.75 -12.94
C SER A 89 11.21 7.75 -14.03
N GLU A 90 12.21 7.37 -14.83
CA GLU A 90 12.09 6.34 -15.88
C GLU A 90 11.88 4.96 -15.25
N GLN A 91 12.71 4.57 -14.29
CA GLN A 91 12.55 3.30 -13.57
C GLN A 91 11.20 3.22 -12.83
N LEU A 92 10.75 4.34 -12.27
CA LEU A 92 9.43 4.46 -11.65
C LEU A 92 8.29 4.27 -12.66
N SER A 93 8.38 4.93 -13.81
CA SER A 93 7.40 4.77 -14.89
C SER A 93 7.32 3.32 -15.37
N ASP A 94 8.48 2.70 -15.62
CA ASP A 94 8.58 1.32 -16.06
C ASP A 94 7.99 0.34 -15.05
N LEU A 95 8.28 0.53 -13.76
CA LEU A 95 7.72 -0.30 -12.70
C LEU A 95 6.19 -0.13 -12.61
N LYS A 96 5.68 1.10 -12.71
CA LYS A 96 4.23 1.35 -12.72
C LYS A 96 3.55 0.69 -13.91
N ASN A 97 4.12 0.85 -15.10
CA ASN A 97 3.58 0.28 -16.33
C ASN A 97 3.56 -1.25 -16.25
N PHE A 98 4.65 -1.86 -15.80
CA PHE A 98 4.72 -3.31 -15.63
C PHE A 98 3.62 -3.85 -14.70
N ILE A 99 3.44 -3.23 -13.53
CA ILE A 99 2.40 -3.64 -12.57
C ILE A 99 1.00 -3.43 -13.18
N ASN A 100 0.76 -2.29 -13.82
CA ASN A 100 -0.54 -2.00 -14.46
C ASN A 100 -0.87 -3.00 -15.57
N GLU A 101 0.10 -3.30 -16.43
CA GLU A 101 -0.04 -4.25 -17.54
C GLU A 101 -0.35 -5.65 -17.01
N SER A 102 0.27 -6.07 -15.90
CA SER A 102 -0.03 -7.38 -15.30
C SER A 102 -1.49 -7.53 -14.85
N LYS A 103 -2.21 -6.42 -14.62
CA LYS A 103 -3.53 -6.34 -13.97
C LYS A 103 -3.63 -7.21 -12.70
N GLY A 104 -2.52 -7.44 -12.00
CA GLY A 104 -2.46 -8.32 -10.82
C GLY A 104 -2.77 -7.61 -9.50
N LEU A 105 -2.85 -6.28 -9.50
CA LEU A 105 -2.96 -5.52 -8.26
C LEU A 105 -4.31 -5.75 -7.58
N PHE A 106 -4.28 -6.36 -6.39
CA PHE A 106 -5.45 -6.66 -5.55
C PHE A 106 -6.49 -7.59 -6.19
N VAL A 107 -6.09 -8.35 -7.21
CA VAL A 107 -6.98 -9.30 -7.88
C VAL A 107 -7.49 -10.38 -6.93
N GLU A 108 -6.68 -10.82 -5.96
CA GLU A 108 -7.06 -11.84 -4.98
C GLU A 108 -8.19 -11.34 -4.07
N TYR A 109 -8.19 -10.05 -3.75
CA TYR A 109 -9.24 -9.42 -2.95
C TYR A 109 -10.54 -9.24 -3.74
N ILE A 110 -10.43 -8.86 -5.01
CA ILE A 110 -11.58 -8.73 -5.92
C ILE A 110 -12.28 -10.09 -6.12
N GLN A 111 -11.51 -11.14 -6.42
CA GLN A 111 -12.03 -12.49 -6.58
C GLN A 111 -12.61 -13.04 -5.27
N GLY A 112 -11.95 -12.79 -4.13
CA GLY A 112 -12.45 -13.19 -2.81
C GLY A 112 -13.80 -12.55 -2.44
N GLN A 113 -14.06 -11.30 -2.86
CA GLN A 113 -15.37 -10.68 -2.71
C GLN A 113 -16.43 -11.33 -3.60
N GLN A 114 -16.08 -11.73 -4.82
CA GLN A 114 -16.99 -12.39 -5.76
C GLN A 114 -17.40 -13.80 -5.29
N ALA A 115 -16.52 -14.49 -4.57
CA ALA A 115 -16.72 -15.87 -4.11
C ALA A 115 -17.64 -16.03 -2.88
N LYS A 116 -18.18 -14.94 -2.28
CA LYS A 116 -19.14 -14.99 -1.16
C LYS A 116 -20.56 -14.65 -1.63
N PRO A 117 -21.39 -15.64 -2.02
CA PRO A 117 -22.65 -15.38 -2.69
C PRO A 117 -23.84 -15.15 -1.74
N ASP A 118 -23.71 -15.45 -0.44
CA ASP A 118 -24.86 -15.45 0.47
C ASP A 118 -25.19 -14.06 1.05
N ASN A 119 -26.27 -13.50 0.49
CA ASN A 119 -27.34 -12.63 1.00
C ASN A 119 -27.10 -11.43 1.93
N ASP A 120 -25.90 -11.18 2.44
CA ASP A 120 -25.49 -9.91 3.07
C ASP A 120 -24.34 -9.27 2.28
N LYS A 121 -24.46 -9.30 0.94
CA LYS A 121 -23.35 -8.96 0.03
C LYS A 121 -22.74 -7.60 0.42
N PRO A 122 -21.45 -7.55 0.83
CA PRO A 122 -20.69 -6.34 0.66
C PRO A 122 -20.83 -5.97 -0.82
N LYS A 123 -21.27 -4.75 -1.11
CA LYS A 123 -21.32 -4.20 -2.47
C LYS A 123 -20.02 -4.60 -3.17
N ILE A 124 -20.08 -5.27 -4.33
CA ILE A 124 -18.87 -5.55 -5.12
C ILE A 124 -18.21 -4.19 -5.35
N LEU A 125 -17.12 -3.92 -4.63
CA LEU A 125 -16.54 -2.58 -4.59
C LEU A 125 -15.84 -2.26 -5.92
N ARG A 126 -15.38 -3.31 -6.62
CA ARG A 126 -14.68 -3.21 -7.89
C ARG A 126 -14.69 -4.55 -8.61
N ASP A 127 -14.79 -4.52 -9.93
CA ASP A 127 -14.72 -5.68 -10.84
C ASP A 127 -13.43 -5.71 -11.67
N THR A 128 -12.66 -4.63 -11.63
CA THR A 128 -11.40 -4.44 -12.36
C THR A 128 -10.23 -4.31 -11.37
N PRO A 129 -9.04 -4.85 -11.68
CA PRO A 129 -7.84 -4.60 -10.88
C PRO A 129 -7.51 -3.10 -10.77
N TYR A 130 -6.84 -2.72 -9.69
CA TYR A 130 -6.38 -1.34 -9.51
C TYR A 130 -5.19 -1.04 -10.42
N THR A 131 -5.12 0.18 -10.96
CA THR A 131 -3.84 0.74 -11.39
C THR A 131 -3.01 1.15 -10.17
N VAL A 132 -1.69 1.23 -10.33
CA VAL A 132 -0.79 1.67 -9.27
C VAL A 132 -1.19 3.05 -8.73
N ASN A 133 -1.56 4.00 -9.60
CA ASN A 133 -1.91 5.34 -9.14
C ASN A 133 -3.24 5.37 -8.38
N GLU A 134 -4.25 4.60 -8.82
CA GLU A 134 -5.50 4.46 -8.06
C GLU A 134 -5.24 3.83 -6.69
N PHE A 135 -4.45 2.76 -6.64
CA PHE A 135 -4.09 2.08 -5.39
C PHE A 135 -3.34 3.01 -4.43
N LEU A 136 -2.32 3.71 -4.93
CA LEU A 136 -1.58 4.68 -4.12
C LEU A 136 -2.47 5.83 -3.64
N ASN A 137 -3.52 6.18 -4.38
CA ASN A 137 -4.47 7.22 -4.01
C ASN A 137 -5.50 6.76 -2.97
N GLU A 138 -6.05 5.56 -3.17
CA GLU A 138 -7.02 4.94 -2.27
C GLU A 138 -6.38 4.66 -0.91
N TYR A 139 -5.16 4.10 -0.92
CA TYR A 139 -4.45 3.67 0.28
C TYR A 139 -3.32 4.64 0.67
N ARG A 140 -3.62 5.95 0.65
CA ARG A 140 -2.71 6.99 1.18
C ARG A 140 -2.62 6.97 2.70
N GLY A 141 -3.68 6.54 3.38
CA GLY A 141 -3.76 6.41 4.84
C GLY A 141 -3.57 4.96 5.26
N ASP A 142 -2.46 4.65 5.90
CA ASP A 142 -2.01 3.27 6.13
C ASP A 142 -2.94 2.45 7.06
N ARG A 143 -3.88 3.12 7.75
CA ARG A 143 -4.85 2.49 8.68
C ARG A 143 -5.80 1.51 8.00
N GLN A 144 -6.17 1.73 6.74
CA GLN A 144 -7.06 0.82 6.01
C GLN A 144 -6.36 -0.49 5.63
N LEU A 145 -5.02 -0.49 5.60
CA LEU A 145 -4.21 -1.64 5.21
C LEU A 145 -4.02 -2.67 6.34
N LEU A 146 -4.36 -2.31 7.58
CA LEU A 146 -4.23 -3.21 8.74
C LEU A 146 -5.08 -4.48 8.63
N PHE A 147 -6.16 -4.45 7.86
CA PHE A 147 -7.05 -5.61 7.65
C PHE A 147 -6.59 -6.51 6.50
N MET A 148 -5.51 -6.15 5.80
CA MET A 148 -5.03 -6.85 4.60
C MET A 148 -3.80 -7.70 4.89
N GLN A 149 -3.67 -8.11 6.15
CA GLN A 149 -2.68 -9.10 6.57
C GLN A 149 -2.91 -10.40 5.80
N ASN A 150 -1.82 -11.03 5.35
CA ASN A 150 -1.82 -12.24 4.51
C ASN A 150 -2.24 -12.05 3.04
N SER A 151 -2.24 -10.81 2.51
CA SER A 151 -2.33 -10.59 1.07
C SER A 151 -0.96 -10.77 0.41
N ARG A 152 -0.90 -11.63 -0.62
CA ARG A 152 0.33 -11.79 -1.41
C ARG A 152 0.69 -10.51 -2.14
N THR A 153 -0.29 -9.70 -2.58
CA THR A 153 0.00 -8.35 -3.11
C THR A 153 0.72 -7.49 -2.07
N VAL A 154 0.24 -7.49 -0.82
CA VAL A 154 0.88 -6.71 0.26
C VAL A 154 2.29 -7.21 0.51
N ASP A 155 2.50 -8.53 0.65
CA ASP A 155 3.82 -9.10 0.92
C ASP A 155 4.85 -8.74 -0.16
N LEU A 156 4.47 -8.80 -1.44
CA LEU A 156 5.35 -8.45 -2.55
C LEU A 156 5.67 -6.95 -2.56
N LEU A 157 4.67 -6.09 -2.35
CA LEU A 157 4.85 -4.65 -2.37
C LEU A 157 5.62 -4.11 -1.14
N ASP A 158 5.55 -4.80 0.01
CA ASP A 158 6.24 -4.42 1.24
C ASP A 158 7.65 -5.03 1.39
N SER A 159 8.13 -5.74 0.36
CA SER A 159 9.47 -6.33 0.34
C SER A 159 10.56 -5.32 -0.06
N ASP A 160 11.79 -5.56 0.38
CA ASP A 160 13.01 -4.82 -0.01
C ASP A 160 13.81 -5.50 -1.12
N MET A 161 13.19 -6.41 -1.88
CA MET A 161 13.83 -7.07 -3.00
C MET A 161 14.19 -6.08 -4.13
N SER A 162 15.08 -6.53 -5.02
CA SER A 162 15.40 -5.75 -6.22
C SER A 162 14.20 -5.63 -7.16
N VAL A 163 14.19 -4.62 -8.03
CA VAL A 163 13.09 -4.45 -9.00
C VAL A 163 12.97 -5.63 -9.95
N ASP A 164 14.09 -6.23 -10.36
CA ASP A 164 14.08 -7.37 -11.27
C ASP A 164 13.50 -8.62 -10.58
N GLU A 165 13.92 -8.88 -9.33
CA GLU A 165 13.36 -9.95 -8.50
C GLU A 165 11.87 -9.73 -8.24
N PHE A 166 11.46 -8.49 -7.96
CA PHE A 166 10.05 -8.15 -7.81
C PHE A 166 9.26 -8.43 -9.09
N LYS A 167 9.75 -8.00 -10.25
CA LYS A 167 9.05 -8.24 -11.53
C LYS A 167 8.86 -9.73 -11.78
N GLU A 168 9.85 -10.54 -11.44
CA GLU A 168 9.77 -11.99 -11.54
C GLU A 168 8.67 -12.58 -10.63
N GLU A 169 8.73 -12.30 -9.33
CA GLU A 169 7.76 -12.82 -8.35
C GLU A 169 6.34 -12.28 -8.58
N TRP A 170 6.23 -11.02 -8.99
CA TRP A 170 4.97 -10.38 -9.35
C TRP A 170 4.33 -11.05 -10.56
N ALA A 171 5.12 -11.42 -11.58
CA ALA A 171 4.59 -12.10 -12.75
C ALA A 171 4.04 -13.49 -12.41
N LYS A 172 4.77 -14.28 -11.58
CA LYS A 172 4.27 -15.57 -11.06
C LYS A 172 2.93 -15.39 -10.34
N TYR A 173 2.88 -14.39 -9.46
CA TYR A 173 1.70 -14.06 -8.69
C TYR A 173 0.51 -13.68 -9.58
N ALA A 174 0.69 -12.72 -10.49
CA ALA A 174 -0.38 -12.24 -11.37
C ALA A 174 -0.93 -13.35 -12.27
N LEU A 175 -0.07 -14.21 -12.82
CA LEU A 175 -0.50 -15.35 -13.64
C LEU A 175 -1.32 -16.36 -12.86
N LYS A 176 -0.88 -16.67 -11.62
CA LYS A 176 -1.59 -17.60 -10.75
C LYS A 176 -2.97 -17.06 -10.39
N GLU A 177 -3.07 -15.84 -9.89
CA GLU A 177 -4.35 -15.34 -9.41
C GLU A 177 -5.32 -15.02 -10.57
N ARG A 178 -4.83 -14.50 -11.70
CA ARG A 178 -5.71 -14.15 -12.82
C ARG A 178 -6.15 -15.34 -13.66
N PHE A 179 -5.26 -16.31 -13.83
CA PHE A 179 -5.44 -17.36 -14.83
C PHE A 179 -5.26 -18.79 -14.27
N ASN A 180 -5.00 -18.93 -12.97
CA ASN A 180 -4.69 -20.20 -12.32
C ASN A 180 -3.49 -20.93 -12.96
N ILE A 181 -2.53 -20.16 -13.48
CA ILE A 181 -1.29 -20.68 -14.10
C ILE A 181 -0.16 -20.57 -13.08
N THR A 182 0.45 -21.71 -12.74
CA THR A 182 1.65 -21.73 -11.88
C THR A 182 2.88 -21.97 -12.74
N LEU A 183 3.85 -21.05 -12.69
CA LEU A 183 5.13 -21.19 -13.40
C LEU A 183 6.17 -21.89 -12.52
N SER A 184 7.01 -22.74 -13.12
CA SER A 184 8.18 -23.34 -12.49
C SER A 184 9.48 -22.81 -13.10
N GLY A 185 10.49 -22.50 -12.28
CA GLY A 185 11.88 -22.32 -12.72
C GLY A 185 12.08 -21.46 -13.98
N GLU A 186 12.60 -22.06 -15.05
CA GLU A 186 13.09 -21.40 -16.26
C GLU A 186 12.02 -20.60 -17.04
N ASP A 187 10.74 -21.01 -16.95
CA ASP A 187 9.62 -20.33 -17.61
C ASP A 187 9.31 -18.95 -17.04
N THR A 188 9.80 -18.67 -15.84
CA THR A 188 9.55 -17.40 -15.17
C THR A 188 10.15 -16.21 -15.90
N LYS A 189 11.29 -16.42 -16.58
CA LYS A 189 11.93 -15.36 -17.39
C LYS A 189 11.03 -14.88 -18.53
N ASN A 190 10.08 -15.71 -18.97
CA ASN A 190 9.11 -15.40 -20.01
C ASN A 190 7.73 -14.98 -19.44
N ALA A 191 7.55 -14.99 -18.12
CA ALA A 191 6.27 -14.71 -17.47
C ALA A 191 5.67 -13.35 -17.88
N VAL A 192 6.52 -12.35 -18.10
CA VAL A 192 6.15 -11.02 -18.56
C VAL A 192 5.53 -11.06 -19.96
N ASN A 193 6.17 -11.79 -20.89
CA ASN A 193 5.67 -11.94 -22.25
C ASN A 193 4.35 -12.71 -22.28
N ILE A 194 4.24 -13.77 -21.46
CA ILE A 194 3.01 -14.54 -21.30
C ILE A 194 1.86 -13.65 -20.80
N LEU A 195 2.09 -12.84 -19.75
CA LEU A 195 1.10 -11.90 -19.23
C LEU A 195 0.62 -10.93 -20.31
N LYS A 196 1.54 -10.41 -21.13
CA LYS A 196 1.20 -9.48 -22.21
C LYS A 196 0.32 -10.13 -23.27
N GLU A 197 0.69 -11.31 -23.77
CA GLU A 197 -0.11 -12.05 -24.75
C GLU A 197 -1.51 -12.40 -24.23
N MET A 198 -1.64 -12.76 -22.95
CA MET A 198 -2.93 -13.09 -22.34
C MET A 198 -3.83 -11.86 -22.23
N ASN A 199 -3.26 -10.70 -21.89
CA ASN A 199 -4.02 -9.46 -21.84
C ASN A 199 -4.53 -9.00 -23.21
N GLU A 200 -3.74 -9.18 -24.27
CA GLU A 200 -4.15 -8.87 -25.64
C GLU A 200 -5.34 -9.75 -26.06
N LYS A 201 -5.28 -11.06 -25.77
CA LYS A 201 -6.40 -11.98 -26.03
C LYS A 201 -7.65 -11.67 -25.21
N ASP A 202 -7.51 -11.24 -23.96
CA ASP A 202 -8.64 -10.81 -23.13
C ASP A 202 -9.33 -9.55 -23.70
N ILE A 203 -8.56 -8.62 -24.30
CA ILE A 203 -9.12 -7.43 -24.96
C ILE A 203 -9.90 -7.85 -26.20
N GLU A 204 -9.35 -8.74 -27.04
CA GLU A 204 -10.04 -9.22 -28.25
C GLU A 204 -11.35 -9.97 -27.95
N LYS A 205 -11.44 -10.68 -26.83
CA LYS A 205 -12.66 -11.40 -26.44
C LYS A 205 -13.76 -10.50 -25.87
N ASN A 206 -13.41 -9.30 -25.40
CA ASN A 206 -14.32 -8.37 -24.73
C ASN A 206 -14.58 -7.08 -25.55
N ALA A 207 -14.08 -7.00 -26.78
CA ALA A 207 -14.32 -5.93 -27.75
C ALA A 207 -15.41 -6.32 -28.74
#